data_AF-A0A2D7HXH0-F1
#
_entry.id   AF-A0A2D7HXH0-F1
#
_cell.length_a   1.000
_cell.length_b   1.000
_cell.length_c   1.000
_cell.angle_alpha   90.00
_cell.angle_beta   90.00
_cell.angle_gamma   90.00
#
_symmetry.space_group_name_H-M   'P 1'
#
loop_
_entity.id
_entity.type
_entity.pdbx_description
1 polymer ?
#
loop_
_entity_poly.entity_id
_entity_poly.type
_entity_poly.pdbx_seq_one_letter_code
_entity_poly.pdbx_strand_id
1 'polypeptide(L)'
;MPKNKISVEIEEIFSAGSRALIHLLEFAVLSVNVDLLFVYLVRDYRLKPTALSAVTIHDLFCSERAPLKLDRVANLLQRDMHLAGILSPYRDSLLFRDGNSPQLLSTGDGREISPCHDSDPSGGSGKPLLPPRYLFDQLVQAIKSSDASGISRLQVSYDPSLTPYGNLPGGALSARQRHFVEQIWQPVARPRLVEAGFWRVASIA
;
A
#
# COMPACT_ATOMS: atom_id res chain seq x y z
N MET A 1 -11.01 25.04 32.03
CA MET A 1 -10.78 23.62 32.41
C MET A 1 -10.03 22.94 31.28
N PRO A 2 -8.82 22.41 31.50
CA PRO A 2 -8.15 21.61 30.48
C PRO A 2 -8.97 20.33 30.27
N LYS A 3 -9.48 20.12 29.06
CA LYS A 3 -10.09 18.85 28.67
C LYS A 3 -9.00 17.78 28.81
N ASN A 4 -9.25 16.75 29.61
CA ASN A 4 -8.40 15.57 29.67
C ASN A 4 -8.23 15.04 28.25
N LYS A 5 -7.03 15.17 27.70
CA LYS A 5 -6.71 14.71 26.35
C LYS A 5 -6.58 13.20 26.44
N ILE A 6 -7.65 12.49 26.12
CA ILE A 6 -7.63 11.03 26.04
C ILE A 6 -6.66 10.69 24.90
N SER A 7 -5.51 10.11 25.23
CA SER A 7 -4.61 9.58 24.22
C SER A 7 -5.34 8.43 23.55
N VAL A 8 -5.59 8.56 22.25
CA VAL A 8 -6.32 7.56 21.49
C VAL A 8 -5.38 6.41 21.16
N GLU A 9 -5.70 5.21 21.62
CA GLU A 9 -5.02 4.01 21.16
C GLU A 9 -5.47 3.68 19.73
N ILE A 10 -4.69 4.14 18.75
CA ILE A 10 -4.92 3.87 17.32
C ILE A 10 -5.11 2.36 17.04
N GLU A 11 -4.46 1.49 17.80
CA GLU A 11 -4.61 0.04 17.69
C GLU A 11 -6.01 -0.46 18.10
N GLU A 12 -6.66 0.20 19.06
CA GLU A 12 -8.05 -0.07 19.42
C GLU A 12 -8.97 0.33 18.27
N ILE A 13 -8.76 1.48 17.63
CA ILE A 13 -9.55 1.91 16.47
C ILE A 13 -9.39 0.95 15.29
N PHE A 14 -8.18 0.43 15.05
CA PHE A 14 -7.98 -0.60 14.04
C PHE A 14 -8.73 -1.90 14.34
N SER A 15 -9.15 -2.10 15.58
CA SER A 15 -9.84 -3.32 16.06
C SER A 15 -11.35 -3.11 16.23
N ALA A 16 -11.82 -1.88 16.44
CA ALA A 16 -13.19 -1.55 16.85
C ALA A 16 -14.26 -1.43 15.73
N GLY A 17 -13.95 -1.76 14.47
CA GLY A 17 -14.95 -1.79 13.40
C GLY A 17 -15.26 -0.44 12.74
N SER A 18 -15.97 -0.52 11.60
CA SER A 18 -15.68 0.25 10.38
C SER A 18 -15.74 1.78 10.46
N ARG A 19 -16.66 2.41 11.19
CA ARG A 19 -16.87 3.86 11.05
C ARG A 19 -15.73 4.69 11.64
N ALA A 20 -15.29 4.37 12.86
CA ALA A 20 -14.18 5.07 13.50
C ALA A 20 -12.89 4.87 12.70
N LEU A 21 -12.69 3.67 12.17
CA LEU A 21 -11.59 3.36 11.27
C LEU A 21 -11.65 4.18 9.98
N ILE A 22 -12.80 4.24 9.30
CA ILE A 22 -12.95 5.04 8.07
C ILE A 22 -12.69 6.52 8.35
N HIS A 23 -13.24 7.07 9.44
CA HIS A 23 -12.98 8.45 9.84
C HIS A 23 -11.48 8.70 10.13
N LEU A 24 -10.82 7.75 10.79
CA LEU A 24 -9.39 7.85 11.07
C LEU A 24 -8.56 7.82 9.77
N LEU A 25 -8.91 6.93 8.83
CA LEU A 25 -8.22 6.83 7.54
C LEU A 25 -8.48 8.04 6.65
N GLU A 26 -9.72 8.54 6.63
CA GLU A 26 -10.06 9.79 5.95
C GLU A 26 -9.28 10.95 6.54
N PHE A 27 -9.24 11.08 7.86
CA PHE A 27 -8.41 12.09 8.50
C PHE A 27 -6.92 11.92 8.18
N ALA A 28 -6.41 10.68 8.09
CA ALA A 28 -5.03 10.41 7.70
C ALA A 28 -4.74 10.93 6.28
N VAL A 29 -5.66 10.75 5.33
CA VAL A 29 -5.55 11.32 3.98
C VAL A 29 -5.58 12.84 4.03
N LEU A 30 -6.59 13.43 4.67
CA LEU A 30 -6.78 14.88 4.74
C LEU A 30 -5.61 15.59 5.44
N SER A 31 -5.01 14.95 6.44
CA SER A 31 -3.84 15.46 7.16
C SER A 31 -2.49 15.09 6.52
N VAL A 32 -2.49 14.36 5.40
CA VAL A 32 -1.29 13.86 4.70
C VAL A 32 -0.42 12.98 5.62
N ASN A 33 -1.06 12.17 6.46
CA ASN A 33 -0.41 11.22 7.33
C ASN A 33 -0.16 9.88 6.63
N VAL A 34 0.89 9.87 5.82
CA VAL A 34 1.31 8.72 5.01
C VAL A 34 1.69 7.50 5.87
N ASP A 35 2.33 7.74 7.02
CA ASP A 35 2.77 6.69 7.96
C ASP A 35 1.58 5.84 8.43
N LEU A 36 0.49 6.47 8.87
CA LEU A 36 -0.70 5.77 9.35
C LEU A 36 -1.38 4.96 8.24
N LEU A 37 -1.49 5.55 7.04
CA LEU A 37 -2.05 4.87 5.88
C LEU A 37 -1.24 3.62 5.53
N PHE A 38 0.09 3.72 5.52
CA PHE A 38 0.96 2.59 5.27
C PHE A 38 0.77 1.47 6.30
N VAL A 39 0.78 1.80 7.60
CA VAL A 39 0.59 0.82 8.67
C VAL A 39 -0.74 0.11 8.56
N TYR A 40 -1.81 0.85 8.24
CA TYR A 40 -3.13 0.27 8.01
C TYR A 40 -3.14 -0.69 6.80
N LEU A 41 -2.58 -0.27 5.66
CA LEU A 41 -2.55 -1.08 4.45
C LEU A 41 -1.72 -2.37 4.64
N VAL A 42 -0.60 -2.29 5.36
CA VAL A 42 0.20 -3.49 5.69
C VAL A 42 -0.59 -4.43 6.60
N ARG A 43 -1.39 -3.91 7.55
CA ARG A 43 -2.27 -4.75 8.38
C ARG A 43 -3.33 -5.47 7.53
N ASP A 44 -3.96 -4.79 6.58
CA ASP A 44 -4.96 -5.40 5.69
C ASP A 44 -4.30 -6.40 4.72
N TYR A 45 -3.13 -6.06 4.16
CA TYR A 45 -2.28 -6.96 3.37
C TYR A 45 -1.96 -8.26 4.11
N ARG A 46 -1.57 -8.16 5.40
CA ARG A 46 -1.30 -9.36 6.21
C ARG A 46 -2.53 -10.26 6.28
N LEU A 47 -3.75 -9.75 6.22
CA LEU A 47 -4.94 -10.62 6.26
C LEU A 47 -5.16 -11.33 4.93
N LYS A 48 -4.82 -10.69 3.80
CA LYS A 48 -5.04 -11.19 2.44
C LYS A 48 -3.87 -10.83 1.52
N PRO A 49 -2.71 -11.51 1.65
CA PRO A 49 -1.54 -11.16 0.86
C PRO A 49 -1.76 -11.57 -0.60
N THR A 50 -1.59 -10.63 -1.52
CA THR A 50 -1.61 -10.88 -2.97
C THR A 50 -0.43 -10.20 -3.65
N ALA A 51 0.02 -10.73 -4.80
CA ALA A 51 1.08 -10.12 -5.59
C ALA A 51 0.77 -8.64 -5.91
N LEU A 52 -0.44 -8.35 -6.37
CA LEU A 52 -0.88 -6.99 -6.71
C LEU A 52 -0.83 -6.07 -5.49
N SER A 53 -1.36 -6.51 -4.34
CA SER A 53 -1.30 -5.71 -3.10
C SER A 53 0.12 -5.40 -2.62
N ALA A 54 1.04 -6.38 -2.72
CA ALA A 54 2.43 -6.17 -2.32
C ALA A 54 3.15 -5.19 -3.25
N VAL A 55 2.98 -5.37 -4.57
CA VAL A 55 3.56 -4.47 -5.58
C VAL A 55 3.00 -3.06 -5.45
N THR A 56 1.67 -2.92 -5.27
CA THR A 56 1.03 -1.61 -5.10
C THR A 56 1.49 -0.89 -3.82
N ILE A 57 1.61 -1.58 -2.68
CA ILE A 57 2.17 -0.98 -1.46
C ILE A 57 3.60 -0.49 -1.72
N HIS A 58 4.44 -1.31 -2.35
CA HIS A 58 5.80 -0.92 -2.65
C HIS A 58 5.85 0.31 -3.58
N ASP A 59 5.08 0.32 -4.66
CA ASP A 59 5.13 1.40 -5.66
C ASP A 59 4.64 2.72 -5.10
N LEU A 60 3.61 2.68 -4.26
CA LEU A 60 3.04 3.88 -3.66
C LEU A 60 3.91 4.46 -2.55
N PHE A 61 4.62 3.64 -1.77
CA PHE A 61 5.27 4.09 -0.52
C PHE A 61 6.79 3.90 -0.46
N CYS A 62 7.31 2.86 -1.10
CA CYS A 62 8.70 2.41 -0.94
C CYS A 62 9.60 2.73 -2.13
N SER A 63 9.03 2.89 -3.33
CA SER A 63 9.80 3.20 -4.53
C SER A 63 10.47 4.57 -4.46
N GLU A 64 11.55 4.78 -5.21
CA GLU A 64 12.30 6.04 -5.20
C GLU A 64 11.40 7.24 -5.58
N ARG A 65 10.51 7.02 -6.55
CA ARG A 65 9.52 7.97 -7.10
C ARG A 65 8.12 7.76 -6.53
N ALA A 66 8.02 7.15 -5.35
CA ALA A 66 6.76 6.87 -4.67
C ALA A 66 5.97 8.17 -4.43
N PRO A 67 4.69 8.25 -4.85
CA PRO A 67 3.85 9.42 -4.59
C PRO A 67 3.51 9.60 -3.11
N LEU A 68 3.52 8.52 -2.32
CA LEU A 68 3.27 8.51 -0.88
C LEU A 68 4.54 8.11 -0.12
N LYS A 69 5.63 8.80 -0.40
CA LYS A 69 6.95 8.46 0.15
C LYS A 69 6.94 8.53 1.69
N LEU A 70 7.50 7.49 2.30
CA LEU A 70 7.68 7.45 3.74
C LEU A 70 8.91 8.26 4.14
N ASP A 71 8.71 9.55 4.43
CA ASP A 71 9.78 10.51 4.73
C ASP A 71 10.76 10.03 5.82
N ARG A 72 10.27 9.25 6.79
CA ARG A 72 11.01 8.88 8.01
C ARG A 72 11.77 7.56 7.91
N VAL A 73 11.36 6.69 6.99
CA VAL A 73 12.08 5.46 6.68
C VAL A 73 12.78 5.54 5.32
N ALA A 74 12.77 6.71 4.68
CA ALA A 74 13.45 6.95 3.41
C ALA A 74 14.93 6.53 3.43
N ASN A 75 15.64 6.76 4.54
CA ASN A 75 17.03 6.32 4.71
C ASN A 75 17.20 4.80 4.81
N LEU A 76 16.19 4.10 5.35
CA LEU A 76 16.17 2.64 5.39
C LEU A 76 15.86 2.09 3.99
N LEU A 77 14.85 2.65 3.32
CA LEU A 77 14.41 2.28 1.98
C LEU A 77 15.49 2.51 0.91
N GLN A 78 16.25 3.62 0.99
CA GLN A 78 17.35 3.91 0.06
C GLN A 78 18.49 2.88 0.11
N ARG A 79 18.64 2.20 1.25
CA ARG A 79 19.69 1.17 1.45
C ARG A 79 19.19 -0.23 1.13
N ASP A 80 17.88 -0.42 1.07
CA ASP A 80 17.26 -1.73 1.02
C ASP A 80 16.83 -2.10 -0.40
N MET A 81 17.81 -2.44 -1.26
CA MET A 81 17.51 -3.01 -2.58
C MET A 81 16.85 -4.40 -2.49
N HIS A 82 16.85 -5.03 -1.31
CA HIS A 82 16.35 -6.38 -1.12
C HIS A 82 14.83 -6.44 -1.28
N LEU A 83 14.09 -5.42 -0.81
CA LEU A 83 12.63 -5.39 -0.96
C LEU A 83 12.19 -5.35 -2.43
N ALA A 84 12.88 -4.58 -3.27
CA ALA A 84 12.64 -4.54 -4.71
C ALA A 84 12.98 -5.87 -5.37
N GLY A 85 14.09 -6.51 -4.97
CA GLY A 85 14.50 -7.83 -5.45
C GLY A 85 13.49 -8.93 -5.09
N ILE A 86 12.98 -8.94 -3.86
CA ILE A 86 11.91 -9.86 -3.45
C ILE A 86 10.67 -9.68 -4.31
N LEU A 87 10.33 -8.43 -4.66
CA LEU A 87 9.11 -8.12 -5.40
C LEU A 87 9.20 -8.37 -6.92
N SER A 88 10.40 -8.48 -7.48
CA SER A 88 10.61 -8.63 -8.94
C SER A 88 9.81 -9.79 -9.54
N PRO A 89 9.86 -11.03 -9.00
CA PRO A 89 9.14 -12.15 -9.60
C PRO A 89 7.61 -11.95 -9.62
N TYR A 90 7.08 -11.22 -8.63
CA TYR A 90 5.66 -10.92 -8.56
C TYR A 90 5.25 -9.87 -9.60
N ARG A 91 6.10 -8.87 -9.85
CA ARG A 91 5.88 -7.89 -10.93
C ARG A 91 5.84 -8.58 -12.29
N ASP A 92 6.82 -9.44 -12.55
CA ASP A 92 6.90 -10.17 -13.81
C ASP A 92 5.62 -11.00 -14.00
N SER A 93 5.18 -11.72 -12.96
CA SER A 93 3.94 -12.51 -13.01
C SER A 93 2.67 -11.70 -13.27
N LEU A 94 2.60 -10.45 -12.81
CA LEU A 94 1.46 -9.56 -13.07
C LEU A 94 1.46 -9.09 -14.52
N LEU A 95 2.63 -8.71 -15.06
CA LEU A 95 2.78 -8.32 -16.47
C LEU A 95 2.39 -9.44 -17.44
N PHE A 96 2.74 -10.69 -17.13
CA PHE A 96 2.33 -11.84 -17.94
C PHE A 96 0.83 -12.14 -17.84
N ARG A 97 0.18 -11.79 -16.73
CA ARG A 97 -1.26 -12.00 -16.51
C ARG A 97 -2.11 -10.97 -17.25
N ASP A 98 -1.60 -9.75 -17.42
CA ASP A 98 -2.32 -8.64 -18.08
C ASP A 98 -2.17 -8.59 -19.61
N GLY A 99 -1.50 -9.59 -20.21
CA GLY A 99 -1.71 -9.92 -21.62
C GLY A 99 -1.15 -8.94 -22.65
N ASN A 100 0.10 -8.49 -22.47
CA ASN A 100 0.91 -8.04 -23.60
C ASN A 100 2.22 -8.82 -23.64
N SER A 101 2.13 -10.10 -24.01
CA SER A 101 3.31 -10.85 -24.42
C SER A 101 3.91 -10.16 -25.64
N PRO A 102 5.20 -9.75 -25.64
CA PRO A 102 5.88 -9.60 -26.90
C PRO A 102 5.87 -11.00 -27.52
N GLN A 103 5.10 -11.17 -28.60
CA GLN A 103 5.33 -12.28 -29.51
C GLN A 103 6.78 -12.15 -29.93
N LEU A 104 7.66 -12.95 -29.31
CA LEU A 104 8.96 -13.23 -29.90
C LEU A 104 8.65 -13.79 -31.27
N LEU A 105 9.06 -13.01 -32.28
CA LEU A 105 9.04 -13.33 -33.69
C LEU A 105 9.54 -14.77 -33.86
N SER A 106 8.60 -15.69 -34.01
CA SER A 106 8.89 -17.01 -34.51
C SER A 106 9.07 -16.83 -36.00
N THR A 107 10.32 -16.58 -36.39
CA THR A 107 10.77 -16.60 -37.79
C THR A 107 10.30 -17.91 -38.40
N GLY A 108 9.27 -17.83 -39.22
CA GLY A 108 8.82 -18.97 -40.01
C GLY A 108 9.88 -19.27 -41.05
N ASP A 109 10.67 -20.30 -40.80
CA ASP A 109 11.36 -21.01 -41.87
C ASP A 109 10.95 -22.48 -41.80
N GLY A 110 10.28 -22.91 -42.86
CA GLY A 110 9.70 -24.23 -42.98
C GLY A 110 10.77 -25.30 -43.10
N ARG A 111 10.67 -26.33 -42.26
CA ARG A 111 11.07 -27.70 -42.59
C ARG A 111 10.45 -28.69 -41.59
N GLU A 112 9.49 -29.46 -42.09
CA GLU A 112 9.11 -30.78 -41.56
C GLU A 112 10.38 -31.64 -41.41
N ILE A 113 10.55 -32.42 -40.32
CA ILE A 113 10.33 -33.90 -40.26
C ILE A 113 10.36 -34.40 -38.78
N SER A 114 9.28 -35.08 -38.37
CA SER A 114 9.15 -36.30 -37.54
C SER A 114 9.47 -36.41 -36.03
N PRO A 115 8.80 -37.37 -35.34
CA PRO A 115 8.43 -37.30 -33.93
C PRO A 115 9.01 -38.42 -33.06
N CYS A 116 9.46 -38.10 -31.85
CA CYS A 116 9.39 -38.96 -30.65
C CYS A 116 10.15 -38.30 -29.49
N HIS A 117 9.42 -37.64 -28.59
CA HIS A 117 9.90 -37.51 -27.22
C HIS A 117 8.69 -37.33 -26.31
N ASP A 118 8.51 -38.29 -25.40
CA ASP A 118 7.60 -38.20 -24.26
C ASP A 118 7.98 -36.96 -23.45
N SER A 119 7.36 -35.83 -23.77
CA SER A 119 7.32 -34.64 -22.92
C SER A 119 5.95 -34.66 -22.27
N ASP A 120 5.92 -35.40 -21.17
CA ASP A 120 5.00 -35.27 -20.05
C ASP A 120 4.25 -33.92 -20.07
N PRO A 121 2.93 -33.88 -20.34
CA PRO A 121 2.13 -32.66 -20.25
C PRO A 121 1.79 -32.44 -18.78
N SER A 122 2.80 -32.39 -17.92
CA SER A 122 2.69 -31.83 -16.59
C SER A 122 2.61 -30.31 -16.76
N GLY A 123 1.41 -29.88 -17.16
CA GLY A 123 0.89 -28.55 -17.00
C GLY A 123 1.08 -28.13 -15.55
N GLY A 124 2.23 -27.53 -15.27
CA GLY A 124 2.48 -26.79 -14.06
C GLY A 124 1.61 -25.55 -14.10
N SER A 125 0.34 -25.68 -13.71
CA SER A 125 -0.39 -24.57 -13.12
C SER A 125 0.37 -24.22 -11.83
N GLY A 126 1.48 -23.49 -12.00
CA GLY A 126 2.32 -23.03 -10.90
C GLY A 126 1.40 -22.29 -9.95
N LYS A 127 1.25 -22.83 -8.74
CA LYS A 127 0.48 -22.15 -7.70
C LYS A 127 0.98 -20.70 -7.65
N PRO A 128 0.07 -19.70 -7.61
CA PRO A 128 0.49 -18.31 -7.55
C PRO A 128 1.50 -18.17 -6.41
N LEU A 129 2.73 -17.74 -6.72
CA LEU A 129 3.67 -17.38 -5.68
C LEU A 129 3.00 -16.25 -4.88
N LEU A 130 2.69 -16.53 -3.62
CA LEU A 130 2.14 -15.53 -2.72
C LEU A 130 3.30 -14.81 -2.04
N PRO A 131 3.31 -13.47 -2.05
CA PRO A 131 4.35 -12.72 -1.37
C PRO A 131 4.31 -12.98 0.14
N PRO A 132 5.47 -12.88 0.84
CA PRO A 132 5.53 -13.10 2.28
C PRO A 132 4.56 -12.19 3.03
N ARG A 133 3.79 -12.77 3.95
CA ARG A 133 2.80 -12.05 4.76
C ARG A 133 3.40 -10.88 5.54
N TYR A 134 4.64 -11.03 5.99
CA TYR A 134 5.36 -10.09 6.85
C TYR A 134 6.40 -9.25 6.09
N LEU A 135 6.22 -9.10 4.77
CA LEU A 135 7.17 -8.44 3.88
C LEU A 135 7.54 -7.01 4.33
N PHE A 136 6.57 -6.27 4.88
CA PHE A 136 6.74 -4.86 5.25
C PHE A 136 6.91 -4.64 6.76
N ASP A 137 7.09 -5.71 7.55
CA ASP A 137 7.07 -5.62 9.02
C ASP A 137 8.19 -4.77 9.58
N GLN A 138 9.38 -4.86 9.00
CA GLN A 138 10.52 -4.04 9.43
C GLN A 138 10.23 -2.55 9.22
N LEU A 139 9.55 -2.17 8.13
CA LEU A 139 9.16 -0.79 7.87
C LEU A 139 8.08 -0.32 8.85
N VAL A 140 7.08 -1.17 9.10
CA VAL A 140 6.05 -0.87 10.11
C VAL A 140 6.68 -0.69 11.50
N GLN A 141 7.62 -1.56 11.87
CA GLN A 141 8.33 -1.46 13.14
C GLN A 141 9.13 -0.16 13.22
N ALA A 142 9.88 0.20 12.16
CA ALA A 142 10.65 1.44 12.11
C ALA A 142 9.78 2.70 12.20
N ILE A 143 8.60 2.71 11.57
CA ILE A 143 7.62 3.80 11.69
C ILE A 143 7.11 3.90 13.13
N LYS A 144 6.71 2.78 13.73
CA LYS A 144 6.15 2.74 15.10
C LYS A 144 7.17 3.08 16.18
N SER A 145 8.44 2.73 16.00
CA SER A 145 9.51 3.05 16.95
C SER A 145 9.98 4.50 16.85
N SER A 146 9.52 5.28 15.87
CA SER A 146 9.89 6.68 15.73
C SER A 146 8.94 7.57 16.55
N ASP A 147 9.43 8.17 17.62
CA ASP A 147 8.66 9.11 18.46
C ASP A 147 8.13 10.31 17.68
N ALA A 148 8.80 10.65 16.59
CA ALA A 148 8.40 11.77 15.76
C ALA A 148 7.39 11.35 14.67
N SER A 149 7.05 10.06 14.52
CA SER A 149 6.16 9.54 13.47
C SER A 149 4.84 10.30 13.33
N GLY A 150 4.25 10.23 12.13
CA GLY A 150 2.89 10.74 11.92
C GLY A 150 1.88 10.11 12.90
N ILE A 151 2.13 8.88 13.33
CA ILE A 151 1.27 8.13 14.26
C ILE A 151 1.33 8.74 15.67
N SER A 152 2.51 9.00 16.21
CA SER A 152 2.66 9.61 17.55
C SER A 152 2.02 11.00 17.61
N ARG A 153 2.13 11.78 16.54
CA ARG A 153 1.44 13.09 16.44
C ARG A 153 -0.09 12.94 16.43
N LEU A 154 -0.60 11.96 15.70
CA LEU A 154 -2.04 11.66 15.65
C LEU A 154 -2.60 11.21 16.99
N GLN A 155 -1.90 10.33 17.72
CA GLN A 155 -2.34 9.88 19.05
C GLN A 155 -2.55 11.04 20.03
N VAL A 156 -1.81 12.14 19.82
CA VAL A 156 -1.92 13.34 20.64
C VAL A 156 -2.99 14.28 20.10
N SER A 157 -3.23 14.40 18.80
CA SER A 157 -4.11 15.44 18.24
C SER A 157 -5.49 14.96 17.79
N TYR A 158 -5.68 13.67 17.53
CA TYR A 158 -6.91 13.11 16.99
C TYR A 158 -7.98 12.97 18.08
N ASP A 159 -9.19 13.46 17.79
CA ASP A 159 -10.37 13.28 18.62
C ASP A 159 -11.41 12.45 17.84
N PRO A 160 -11.73 11.22 18.29
CA PRO A 160 -12.66 10.33 17.60
C PRO A 160 -14.12 10.81 17.67
N SER A 161 -14.43 11.78 18.55
CA SER A 161 -15.76 12.39 18.62
C SER A 161 -16.00 13.44 17.53
N LEU A 162 -14.93 13.88 16.85
CA LEU A 162 -15.00 14.85 15.77
C LEU A 162 -15.06 14.16 14.39
N THR A 163 -15.57 14.89 13.41
CA THR A 163 -15.49 14.47 12.00
C THR A 163 -14.04 14.56 11.49
N PRO A 164 -13.71 13.90 10.36
CA PRO A 164 -12.37 14.02 9.76
C PRO A 164 -11.97 15.48 9.49
N TYR A 165 -12.87 16.28 8.93
CA TYR A 165 -12.65 17.73 8.75
C TYR A 165 -12.58 18.48 10.06
N GLY A 166 -13.38 18.12 11.07
CA GLY A 166 -13.34 18.74 12.40
C GLY A 166 -12.02 18.53 13.14
N ASN A 167 -11.27 17.48 12.80
CA ASN A 167 -9.92 17.25 13.30
C ASN A 167 -8.83 18.09 12.59
N LEU A 168 -9.16 18.77 11.48
CA LEU A 168 -8.21 19.64 10.78
C LEU A 168 -8.07 20.99 11.50
N PRO A 169 -6.88 21.62 11.45
CA PRO A 169 -6.71 23.00 11.91
C PRO A 169 -7.70 23.94 11.20
N GLY A 170 -8.59 24.58 11.97
CA GLY A 170 -9.61 25.48 11.42
C GLY A 170 -10.74 24.80 10.64
N GLY A 171 -10.84 23.46 10.68
CA GLY A 171 -11.93 22.72 10.05
C GLY A 171 -11.85 22.61 8.52
N ALA A 172 -10.72 23.00 7.90
CA ALA A 172 -10.59 23.10 6.45
C ALA A 172 -9.23 22.59 5.96
N LEU A 173 -9.18 22.20 4.69
CA LEU A 173 -7.94 21.82 4.02
C LEU A 173 -7.10 23.06 3.69
N SER A 174 -5.83 23.02 4.12
CA SER A 174 -4.79 23.91 3.61
C SER A 174 -4.55 23.68 2.11
N ALA A 175 -3.90 24.63 1.44
CA ALA A 175 -3.57 24.51 0.01
C ALA A 175 -2.75 23.25 -0.30
N ARG A 176 -1.78 22.90 0.58
CA ARG A 176 -0.97 21.68 0.44
C ARG A 176 -1.81 20.42 0.58
N GLN A 177 -2.70 20.36 1.57
CA GLN A 177 -3.57 19.20 1.79
C GLN A 177 -4.56 19.04 0.63
N ARG A 178 -5.15 20.13 0.15
CA ARG A 178 -6.03 20.13 -1.02
C ARG A 178 -5.31 19.62 -2.26
N HIS A 179 -4.12 20.15 -2.54
CA HIS A 179 -3.29 19.68 -3.66
C HIS A 179 -2.99 18.18 -3.55
N PHE A 180 -2.61 17.70 -2.36
CA PHE A 180 -2.39 16.27 -2.14
C PHE A 180 -3.64 15.44 -2.45
N VAL A 181 -4.80 15.83 -1.92
CA VAL A 181 -6.06 15.11 -2.13
C VAL A 181 -6.43 15.06 -3.61
N GLU A 182 -6.40 16.21 -4.28
CA GLU A 182 -6.89 16.37 -5.65
C GLU A 182 -5.92 15.85 -6.72
N GLN A 183 -4.60 15.91 -6.47
CA GLN A 183 -3.58 15.61 -7.48
C GLN A 183 -2.86 14.28 -7.24
N ILE A 184 -2.87 13.76 -6.00
CA ILE A 184 -2.13 12.55 -5.64
C ILE A 184 -3.07 11.47 -5.15
N TRP A 185 -3.90 11.76 -4.14
CA TRP A 185 -4.75 10.75 -3.53
C TRP A 185 -5.83 10.26 -4.48
N GLN A 186 -6.74 11.14 -4.91
CA GLN A 186 -7.89 10.78 -5.74
C GLN A 186 -7.50 10.20 -7.10
N PRO A 187 -6.59 10.80 -7.88
CA PRO A 187 -6.30 10.31 -9.23
C PRO A 187 -5.27 9.18 -9.29
N VAL A 188 -4.36 9.06 -8.31
CA VAL A 188 -3.23 8.12 -8.40
C VAL A 188 -3.30 7.03 -7.34
N ALA A 189 -3.28 7.39 -6.06
CA ALA A 189 -3.14 6.41 -4.99
C ALA A 189 -4.40 5.57 -4.76
N ARG A 190 -5.56 6.24 -4.59
CA ARG A 190 -6.83 5.59 -4.28
C ARG A 190 -7.24 4.56 -5.33
N PRO A 191 -7.23 4.84 -6.65
CA PRO A 191 -7.63 3.86 -7.67
C PRO A 191 -6.76 2.60 -7.62
N ARG A 192 -5.43 2.77 -7.52
CA ARG A 192 -4.47 1.65 -7.45
C ARG A 192 -4.66 0.81 -6.19
N LEU A 193 -4.95 1.45 -5.05
CA LEU A 193 -5.22 0.74 -3.80
C LEU A 193 -6.53 -0.06 -3.88
N VAL A 194 -7.58 0.53 -4.47
CA VAL A 194 -8.86 -0.16 -4.65
C VAL A 194 -8.70 -1.36 -5.59
N GLU A 195 -8.02 -1.17 -6.73
CA GLU A 195 -7.68 -2.24 -7.67
C GLU A 195 -6.89 -3.37 -7.01
N ALA A 196 -5.96 -3.02 -6.13
CA ALA A 196 -5.17 -3.97 -5.35
C ALA A 196 -5.95 -4.69 -4.23
N GLY A 197 -7.24 -4.40 -4.07
CA GLY A 197 -8.15 -5.07 -3.14
C GLY A 197 -8.31 -4.39 -1.77
N PHE A 198 -7.80 -3.17 -1.59
CA PHE A 198 -7.99 -2.39 -0.35
C PHE A 198 -9.34 -1.67 -0.34
N TRP A 199 -10.45 -2.43 -0.39
CA TRP A 199 -11.81 -1.89 -0.65
C TRP A 199 -12.27 -0.79 0.32
N ARG A 200 -11.82 -0.82 1.58
CA ARG A 200 -12.15 0.22 2.57
C ARG A 200 -11.62 1.60 2.18
N VAL A 201 -10.56 1.65 1.38
CA VAL A 201 -10.02 2.91 0.82
C VAL A 201 -10.99 3.54 -0.19
N ALA A 202 -11.87 2.74 -0.81
CA ALA A 202 -12.88 3.27 -1.73
C ALA A 202 -13.85 4.23 -1.03
N SER A 203 -14.06 4.09 0.27
CA SER A 203 -14.94 4.97 1.07
C SER A 203 -14.29 6.29 1.49
N ILE A 204 -13.00 6.49 1.17
CA ILE A 204 -12.27 7.70 1.55
C ILE A 204 -12.29 8.69 0.39
N ALA A 205 -12.83 9.88 0.65
CA ALA A 205 -12.89 11.00 -0.31
C ALA A 205 -11.60 11.84 -0.33
#